data_AF-A0A2G9Z3B0-F1
#
_entry.id   AF-A0A2G9Z3B0-F1
#
_cell.length_a   1.000
_cell.length_b   1.000
_cell.length_c   1.000
_cell.angle_alpha   90.00
_cell.angle_beta   90.00
_cell.angle_gamma   90.00
#
_symmetry.space_group_name_H-M   'P 1'
#
loop_
_entity.id
_entity.type
_entity.pdbx_description
1 polymer ?
#
loop_
_entity_poly.entity_id
_entity_poly.type
_entity_poly.pdbx_seq_one_letter_code
_entity_poly.pdbx_strand_id
1 'polypeptide(L)'
;MSDGDEVLAGINIAREEAKKLHEKNTDHELLRLFNAVHDDDIWEEFQLRFGKPGLPKSERGISPAQAYFWASYAVALKEANEELDK
;
A
#
# COMPACT_ATOMS: atom_id res chain seq x y z
N MET A 1 7.01 -20.77 5.53
CA MET A 1 7.15 -19.42 4.98
C MET A 1 7.13 -18.48 6.17
N SER A 2 8.06 -17.53 6.24
CA SER A 2 8.13 -16.60 7.35
C SER A 2 7.19 -15.42 7.10
N ASP A 3 6.64 -14.80 8.14
CA ASP A 3 5.79 -13.62 7.99
C ASP A 3 6.48 -12.48 7.22
N GLY A 4 7.82 -12.44 7.22
CA GLY A 4 8.60 -11.49 6.42
C GLY A 4 8.51 -11.72 4.91
N ASP A 5 8.32 -12.95 4.46
CA ASP A 5 8.21 -13.29 3.03
C ASP A 5 6.88 -12.76 2.45
N GLU A 6 5.80 -12.81 3.23
CA GLU A 6 4.48 -12.31 2.84
C GLU A 6 4.46 -10.78 2.74
N VAL A 7 5.11 -10.10 3.69
CA VAL A 7 5.28 -8.63 3.64
C VAL A 7 6.04 -8.22 2.38
N LEU A 8 7.16 -8.89 2.08
CA LEU A 8 7.95 -8.59 0.89
C LEU A 8 7.17 -8.83 -0.42
N ALA A 9 6.40 -9.92 -0.48
CA ALA A 9 5.53 -10.19 -1.62
C ALA A 9 4.50 -9.07 -1.83
N GLY A 10 3.82 -8.64 -0.76
CA GLY A 10 2.86 -7.54 -0.81
C GLY A 10 3.48 -6.22 -1.28
N ILE A 11 4.67 -5.88 -0.76
CA ILE A 11 5.42 -4.69 -1.18
C ILE A 11 5.73 -4.72 -2.68
N ASN A 12 6.19 -5.86 -3.19
CA ASN A 12 6.56 -5.99 -4.60
C ASN A 12 5.33 -5.82 -5.51
N ILE A 13 4.20 -6.44 -5.17
CA ILE A 13 2.96 -6.29 -5.94
C ILE A 13 2.50 -4.83 -5.91
N ALA A 14 2.48 -4.18 -4.73
CA ALA A 14 2.10 -2.77 -4.62
C ALA A 14 3.01 -1.87 -5.46
N ARG A 15 4.32 -2.13 -5.49
CA ARG A 15 5.27 -1.37 -6.33
C ARG A 15 5.00 -1.53 -7.82
N GLU A 16 4.72 -2.75 -8.27
CA GLU A 16 4.41 -3.01 -9.68
C GLU A 16 3.13 -2.29 -10.12
N GLU A 17 2.07 -2.35 -9.32
CA GLU A 17 0.81 -1.67 -9.62
C GLU A 17 0.94 -0.14 -9.53
N ALA A 18 1.69 0.37 -8.56
CA ALA A 18 1.97 1.80 -8.47
C ALA A 18 2.77 2.31 -9.68
N LYS A 19 3.73 1.53 -10.18
CA LYS A 19 4.47 1.88 -11.40
C LYS A 19 3.53 1.99 -12.60
N LYS A 20 2.65 0.99 -12.81
CA LYS A 20 1.64 1.01 -13.88
C LYS A 20 0.71 2.22 -13.76
N LEU A 21 0.28 2.52 -12.54
CA LEU A 21 -0.60 3.66 -12.27
C LEU A 21 0.09 4.99 -12.56
N HIS A 22 1.36 5.12 -12.17
CA HIS A 22 2.17 6.30 -12.46
C HIS A 22 2.35 6.54 -13.97
N GLU A 23 2.49 5.49 -14.77
CA GLU A 23 2.57 5.60 -16.24
C GLU A 23 1.27 6.14 -16.87
N LYS A 24 0.12 5.94 -16.22
CA LYS A 24 -1.20 6.37 -16.71
C LYS A 24 -1.67 7.70 -16.11
N ASN A 25 -1.44 7.91 -14.82
CA ASN A 25 -1.84 9.08 -14.05
C ASN A 25 -0.81 9.34 -12.94
N THR A 26 0.15 10.21 -13.24
CA THR A 26 1.27 10.53 -12.35
C THR A 26 0.85 11.19 -11.03
N ASP A 27 -0.30 11.87 -11.02
CA ASP A 27 -0.80 12.66 -9.89
C ASP A 27 -1.86 11.90 -9.07
N HIS A 28 -2.04 10.61 -9.32
CA HIS A 28 -3.02 9.81 -8.61
C HIS A 28 -2.74 9.76 -7.09
N GLU A 29 -3.77 9.95 -6.27
CA GLU A 29 -3.62 10.07 -4.80
C GLU A 29 -2.90 8.87 -4.17
N LEU A 30 -3.15 7.66 -4.70
CA LEU A 30 -2.52 6.43 -4.20
C LEU A 30 -1.00 6.44 -4.37
N LEU A 31 -0.44 7.23 -5.30
CA LEU A 31 1.01 7.34 -5.50
C LEU A 31 1.70 8.18 -4.43
N ARG A 32 0.95 8.94 -3.61
CA ARG A 32 1.49 9.78 -2.54
C ARG A 32 2.39 8.99 -1.59
N LEU A 33 2.02 7.75 -1.28
CA LEU A 33 2.84 6.90 -0.40
C LEU A 33 4.23 6.62 -0.98
N PHE A 34 4.35 6.41 -2.30
CA PHE A 34 5.63 6.18 -2.96
C PHE A 34 6.41 7.47 -3.19
N ASN A 35 5.72 8.57 -3.44
CA ASN A 35 6.35 9.87 -3.68
C ASN A 35 6.85 10.53 -2.39
N ALA A 36 6.24 10.22 -1.25
CA ALA A 36 6.56 10.79 0.06
C ALA A 36 6.79 9.69 1.11
N VAL A 37 7.63 8.71 0.77
CA VAL A 37 7.91 7.53 1.61
C VAL A 37 8.53 7.84 2.98
N HIS A 38 9.01 9.07 3.18
CA HIS A 38 9.59 9.56 4.44
C HIS A 38 8.63 10.44 5.26
N ASP A 39 7.42 10.65 4.77
CA ASP A 39 6.42 11.49 5.43
C ASP A 39 5.57 10.61 6.36
N ASP A 40 5.77 10.80 7.66
CA ASP A 40 5.07 10.05 8.71
C ASP A 40 3.55 10.30 8.68
N ASP A 41 3.10 11.49 8.29
CA ASP A 41 1.67 11.80 8.22
C ASP A 41 1.01 11.04 7.06
N ILE A 42 1.69 10.96 5.91
CA ILE A 42 1.22 10.16 4.76
C ILE A 42 1.25 8.67 5.10
N TRP A 43 2.30 8.20 5.78
CA TRP A 43 2.34 6.82 6.26
C TRP A 43 1.17 6.51 7.20
N GLU A 44 0.88 7.40 8.15
CA GLU A 44 -0.23 7.23 9.09
C GLU A 44 -1.60 7.26 8.40
N GLU A 45 -1.80 8.16 7.42
CA GLU A 45 -3.00 8.24 6.59
C GLU A 45 -3.26 6.89 5.89
N PHE A 46 -2.23 6.33 5.25
CA PHE A 46 -2.35 5.07 4.53
C PHE A 46 -2.53 3.88 5.47
N GLN A 47 -1.85 3.86 6.62
CA GLN A 47 -2.06 2.85 7.65
C GLN A 47 -3.48 2.87 8.21
N LEU A 48 -4.14 4.03 8.27
CA LEU A 48 -5.56 4.12 8.65
C LEU A 48 -6.49 3.63 7.52
N ARG A 49 -6.18 3.94 6.27
CA ARG A 49 -7.01 3.59 5.10
C ARG A 49 -6.91 2.12 4.71
N PHE A 50 -5.72 1.55 4.74
CA PHE A 50 -5.42 0.19 4.23
C PHE A 50 -4.94 -0.77 5.32
N GLY A 51 -4.63 -0.29 6.52
CA GLY A 51 -4.19 -1.14 7.62
C GLY A 51 -5.34 -1.96 8.22
N LYS A 52 -4.97 -2.95 9.02
CA LYS A 52 -5.95 -3.86 9.64
C LYS A 52 -6.81 -3.11 10.66
N PRO A 53 -8.16 -3.17 10.56
CA PRO A 53 -9.06 -2.44 11.43
C PRO A 53 -8.96 -2.92 12.87
N GLY A 54 -9.14 -1.99 13.82
CA GLY A 54 -9.13 -2.29 15.25
C GLY A 54 -7.74 -2.50 15.85
N LEU A 55 -6.65 -2.40 15.07
CA LEU A 55 -5.30 -2.48 15.61
C LEU A 55 -4.84 -1.15 16.23
N PRO A 56 -4.29 -1.18 17.47
CA PRO A 56 -3.63 -0.03 18.06
C PRO A 56 -2.35 0.32 17.27
N LYS A 57 -1.94 1.61 17.30
CA LYS A 57 -0.77 2.12 16.57
C LYS A 57 0.50 1.30 16.83
N SER A 58 0.71 0.87 18.07
CA SER A 58 1.85 0.04 18.49
C SER A 58 1.93 -1.33 17.81
N GLU A 59 0.80 -1.86 17.36
CA GLU A 59 0.72 -3.17 16.70
C GLU A 59 0.73 -3.07 15.18
N ARG A 60 0.61 -1.87 14.59
CA ARG A 60 0.58 -1.74 13.13
C ARG A 60 1.91 -2.11 12.47
N GLY A 61 3.03 -1.99 13.19
CA GLY A 61 4.36 -2.31 12.68
C GLY A 61 4.70 -3.81 12.67
N ILE A 62 3.87 -4.69 13.24
CA ILE A 62 4.18 -6.13 13.28
C ILE A 62 3.94 -6.79 11.91
N SER A 63 4.68 -7.85 11.60
CA SER A 63 4.67 -8.45 10.25
C SER A 63 3.28 -8.81 9.73
N PRO A 64 2.38 -9.47 10.50
CA PRO A 64 1.02 -9.73 10.02
C PRO A 64 0.19 -8.47 9.69
N ALA A 65 0.37 -7.38 10.45
CA ALA A 65 -0.33 -6.12 10.18
C ALA A 65 0.21 -5.45 8.92
N GLN A 66 1.53 -5.51 8.71
CA GLN A 66 2.18 -5.03 7.50
C GLN A 66 1.78 -5.85 6.27
N ALA A 67 1.72 -7.18 6.38
CA ALA A 67 1.29 -8.05 5.28
C ALA A 67 -0.14 -7.72 4.83
N TYR A 68 -1.06 -7.52 5.79
CA TYR A 68 -2.42 -7.06 5.51
C TYR A 68 -2.43 -5.71 4.79
N PHE A 69 -1.71 -4.73 5.34
CA PHE A 69 -1.62 -3.38 4.79
C PHE A 69 -1.18 -3.40 3.32
N TRP A 70 -0.07 -4.09 3.00
CA TRP A 70 0.46 -4.14 1.65
C TRP A 70 -0.47 -4.88 0.69
N ALA A 71 -1.14 -5.94 1.14
CA ALA A 71 -2.14 -6.65 0.33
C ALA A 71 -3.35 -5.75 0.01
N SER A 72 -3.93 -5.07 1.00
CA SER A 72 -5.06 -4.16 0.81
C SER A 72 -4.70 -2.97 -0.08
N TYR A 73 -3.51 -2.41 0.09
CA TYR A 73 -3.04 -1.30 -0.73
C TYR A 73 -2.76 -1.71 -2.19
N ALA A 74 -2.19 -2.91 -2.41
CA ALA A 74 -2.00 -3.45 -3.75
C ALA A 74 -3.33 -3.63 -4.52
N VAL A 75 -4.40 -4.07 -3.84
CA VAL A 75 -5.73 -4.18 -4.43
C VAL A 75 -6.25 -2.80 -4.87
N ALA A 76 -6.14 -1.78 -4.02
CA ALA A 76 -6.61 -0.43 -4.37
C ALA A 76 -5.86 0.16 -5.58
N LEU A 77 -4.54 -0.07 -5.67
CA LEU A 77 -3.76 0.34 -6.84
C LEU A 77 -4.20 -0.38 -8.12
N LYS A 78 -4.48 -1.68 -8.02
CA LYS A 78 -4.98 -2.46 -9.14
C LYS A 78 -6.35 -1.99 -9.61
N GLU A 79 -7.28 -1.74 -8.68
CA GLU A 79 -8.61 -1.20 -9.00
C GLU A 79 -8.51 0.16 -9.71
N ALA A 80 -7.65 1.06 -9.21
CA ALA A 80 -7.39 2.34 -9.86
C ALA A 80 -6.82 2.18 -11.29
N ASN A 81 -5.91 1.23 -11.49
CA ASN A 81 -5.41 0.90 -12.83
C ASN A 81 -6.51 0.40 -13.77
N GLU A 82 -7.42 -0.44 -13.28
CA GLU A 82 -8.55 -0.99 -14.05
C GLU A 82 -9.62 0.08 -14.35
N GLU A 83 -9.81 1.06 -13.48
CA GLU A 83 -10.72 2.19 -13.73
C GLU A 83 -10.23 3.11 -14.83
N LEU A 84 -8.92 3.31 -14.96
CA LEU A 84 -8.32 4.11 -16.03
C LEU A 84 -8.35 3.42 -17.41
N ASP A 85 -8.55 2.10 -17.45
CA ASP A 85 -8.62 1.31 -18.68
C ASP A 85 -10.04 1.20 -19.26
N LYS A 86 -11.06 1.73 -18.57
CA LYS A 86 -12.47 1.74 -19.00
C LYS A 86 -12.82 2.97 -19.81
#